data_AF-A0A137P0Y2-F1
#
_entry.id   AF-A0A137P0Y2-F1
#
_cell.length_a   1.000
_cell.length_b   1.000
_cell.length_c   1.000
_cell.angle_alpha   90.00
_cell.angle_beta   90.00
_cell.angle_gamma   90.00
#
_symmetry.space_group_name_H-M   'P 1'
#
loop_
_entity.id
_entity.type
_entity.pdbx_description
1 polymer ?
#
loop_
_entity_poly.entity_id
_entity_poly.type
_entity_poly.pdbx_seq_one_letter_code
_entity_poly.pdbx_strand_id
1 'polypeptide(L)'
;WHAWAIANFEVVNYYRHSDTKVYQHVLSNYVVPAVHGFFQSISLSSGNSLQDTLRLLTLWFEYGSYSNVNSAIAEGFSSVSIDNWLQVIPQIIARINAPSSNVRKLIHQLLTEIGKEHPQAL
;
A
#
# COMPACT_ATOMS: atom_id res chain seq x y z
N TRP A 1 -12.31 -3.79 -9.74
CA TRP A 1 -11.42 -3.42 -8.61
C TRP A 1 -10.63 -2.15 -8.88
N HIS A 2 -9.88 -2.07 -9.98
CA HIS A 2 -9.17 -0.84 -10.38
C HIS A 2 -9.98 0.46 -10.26
N ALA A 3 -11.08 0.60 -11.02
CA ALA A 3 -11.88 1.83 -11.02
C ALA A 3 -12.46 2.18 -9.63
N TRP A 4 -12.80 1.18 -8.83
CA TRP A 4 -13.26 1.37 -7.46
C TRP A 4 -12.15 1.89 -6.54
N ALA A 5 -10.96 1.31 -6.66
CA ALA A 5 -9.78 1.76 -5.92
C ALA A 5 -9.42 3.21 -6.29
N ILE A 6 -9.43 3.53 -7.59
CA ILE A 6 -9.19 4.89 -8.10
C ILE A 6 -10.23 5.87 -7.57
N ALA A 7 -11.53 5.55 -7.63
CA ALA A 7 -12.56 6.46 -7.13
C ALA A 7 -12.34 6.82 -5.65
N ASN A 8 -12.03 5.83 -4.80
CA ASN A 8 -11.72 6.07 -3.39
C ASN A 8 -10.40 6.85 -3.21
N PHE A 9 -9.37 6.53 -3.99
CA PHE A 9 -8.09 7.23 -3.98
C PHE A 9 -8.23 8.71 -4.36
N GLU A 10 -9.05 9.05 -5.34
CA GLU A 10 -9.32 10.44 -5.72
C GLU A 10 -10.03 11.21 -4.60
N VAL A 11 -10.95 10.58 -3.87
CA VAL A 11 -11.58 11.20 -2.69
C VAL A 11 -10.53 11.48 -1.60
N VAL A 12 -9.61 10.54 -1.36
CA VAL A 12 -8.48 10.75 -0.43
C VAL A 12 -7.63 11.94 -0.88
N ASN A 13 -7.29 12.03 -2.17
CA ASN A 13 -6.50 13.13 -2.71
C ASN A 13 -7.21 14.49 -2.59
N TYR A 14 -8.53 14.52 -2.77
CA TYR A 14 -9.32 15.74 -2.57
C TYR A 14 -9.24 16.24 -1.11
N TYR A 15 -9.42 15.33 -0.16
CA TYR A 15 -9.34 15.68 1.26
C TYR A 15 -7.92 15.93 1.75
N ARG A 16 -6.89 15.38 1.08
CA ARG A 16 -5.48 15.64 1.39
C ARG A 16 -5.12 17.13 1.31
N HIS A 17 -5.71 17.83 0.34
CA HIS A 17 -5.48 19.26 0.12
C HIS A 17 -6.43 20.16 0.92
N SER A 18 -7.44 19.56 1.57
CA SER A 18 -8.43 20.28 2.35
C SER A 18 -8.07 20.18 3.83
N ASP A 19 -7.74 21.31 4.47
CA ASP A 19 -7.20 21.46 5.83
C ASP A 19 -8.12 21.00 7.00
N THR A 20 -9.15 20.22 6.68
CA THR A 20 -10.22 19.80 7.58
C THR A 20 -9.85 18.52 8.31
N LYS A 21 -9.97 18.58 9.65
CA LYS A 21 -9.76 17.52 10.66
C LYS A 21 -10.71 16.31 10.56
N VAL A 22 -11.08 15.86 9.36
CA VAL A 22 -11.99 14.73 9.11
C VAL A 22 -11.18 13.44 8.88
N TYR A 23 -10.09 13.26 9.65
CA TYR A 23 -9.12 12.19 9.40
C TYR A 23 -9.71 10.79 9.57
N GLN A 24 -10.44 10.53 10.66
CA GLN A 24 -10.94 9.17 10.94
C GLN A 24 -12.01 8.70 9.94
N HIS A 25 -12.92 9.59 9.54
CA HIS A 25 -13.94 9.26 8.55
C HIS A 25 -13.31 9.03 7.16
N VAL A 26 -12.32 9.84 6.76
CA VAL A 26 -11.63 9.65 5.48
C VAL A 26 -10.81 8.36 5.47
N LEU A 27 -10.13 8.05 6.57
CA LEU A 27 -9.35 6.82 6.71
C LEU A 27 -10.21 5.57 6.53
N SER A 28 -11.30 5.47 7.30
CA SER A 28 -12.13 4.26 7.29
C SER A 28 -12.99 4.13 6.04
N ASN A 29 -13.52 5.24 5.49
CA ASN A 29 -14.46 5.18 4.37
C ASN A 29 -13.80 5.27 2.98
N TYR A 30 -12.56 5.73 2.88
CA TYR A 30 -11.90 5.90 1.58
C TYR A 30 -10.50 5.30 1.53
N VAL A 31 -9.65 5.51 2.54
CA VAL A 31 -8.28 4.96 2.50
C VAL A 31 -8.30 3.43 2.58
N VAL A 32 -8.98 2.85 3.58
CA VAL A 32 -9.05 1.39 3.72
C VAL A 32 -9.71 0.73 2.50
N PRO A 33 -10.85 1.22 1.98
CA PRO A 33 -11.42 0.69 0.74
C PRO A 33 -10.52 0.83 -0.49
N ALA A 34 -9.78 1.94 -0.63
CA ALA A 34 -8.81 2.11 -1.71
C ALA A 34 -7.67 1.09 -1.60
N VAL A 35 -7.14 0.88 -0.39
CA VAL A 35 -6.10 -0.14 -0.12
C VAL A 35 -6.57 -1.53 -0.54
N HIS A 36 -7.72 -1.99 -0.05
CA HIS A 36 -8.27 -3.28 -0.45
C HIS A 36 -8.55 -3.36 -1.96
N GLY A 37 -9.08 -2.28 -2.55
CA GLY A 37 -9.34 -2.18 -3.97
C GLY A 37 -8.07 -2.33 -4.82
N PHE A 38 -6.96 -1.70 -4.41
CA PHE A 38 -5.69 -1.83 -5.10
C PHE A 38 -5.09 -3.22 -4.94
N PHE A 39 -5.14 -3.84 -3.75
CA PHE A 39 -4.71 -5.23 -3.58
C PHE A 39 -5.46 -6.18 -4.54
N GLN A 40 -6.79 -6.06 -4.60
CA GLN A 40 -7.57 -6.87 -5.54
C GLN A 40 -7.30 -6.53 -7.01
N SER A 41 -7.04 -5.26 -7.32
CA SER A 41 -6.68 -4.84 -8.68
C SER A 41 -5.34 -5.46 -9.12
N ILE A 42 -4.34 -5.42 -8.24
CA ILE A 42 -2.99 -5.94 -8.48
C ILE A 42 -3.02 -7.46 -8.60
N SER A 43 -3.73 -8.16 -7.70
CA SER A 43 -3.77 -9.63 -7.69
C SER A 43 -4.45 -10.21 -8.92
N LEU A 44 -5.37 -9.47 -9.55
CA LEU A 44 -6.07 -9.88 -10.76
C LEU A 44 -5.40 -9.39 -12.06
N SER A 45 -4.36 -8.56 -11.97
CA SER A 45 -3.68 -8.00 -13.15
C SER A 45 -2.70 -9.01 -13.75
N SER A 46 -2.81 -9.24 -15.07
CA SER A 46 -1.96 -10.19 -15.80
C SER A 46 -0.69 -9.57 -16.41
N GLY A 47 -0.29 -8.36 -16.01
CA GLY A 47 0.96 -7.77 -16.51
C GLY A 47 1.13 -6.26 -16.41
N ASN A 48 0.15 -5.51 -15.91
CA ASN A 48 0.30 -4.07 -15.69
C ASN A 48 -0.34 -3.64 -14.36
N SER A 49 0.36 -3.92 -13.28
CA SER A 49 -0.03 -3.58 -11.91
C SER A 49 0.80 -2.42 -11.33
N LEU A 50 1.93 -2.05 -11.96
CA LEU A 50 2.91 -1.12 -11.41
C LEU A 50 2.29 0.20 -10.93
N GLN A 51 1.40 0.80 -11.74
CA GLN A 51 0.76 2.06 -11.34
C GLN A 51 -0.13 1.88 -10.10
N ASP A 52 -0.86 0.78 -10.01
CA ASP A 52 -1.70 0.47 -8.86
C ASP A 52 -0.84 0.14 -7.63
N THR A 53 0.28 -0.55 -7.82
CA THR A 53 1.27 -0.80 -6.76
C THR A 53 1.86 0.52 -6.25
N LEU A 54 2.21 1.47 -7.11
CA LEU A 54 2.71 2.79 -6.70
C LEU A 54 1.65 3.62 -5.94
N ARG A 55 0.38 3.54 -6.36
CA ARG A 55 -0.74 4.18 -5.64
C ARG A 55 -0.97 3.54 -4.27
N LEU A 56 -0.89 2.20 -4.19
CA LEU A 56 -0.94 1.47 -2.93
C LEU A 56 0.21 1.87 -2.00
N LEU A 57 1.45 1.94 -2.50
CA LEU A 57 2.60 2.41 -1.72
C LEU A 57 2.40 3.85 -1.22
N THR A 58 1.80 4.72 -2.04
CA THR A 58 1.47 6.10 -1.64
C THR A 58 0.54 6.10 -0.43
N LEU A 59 -0.58 5.36 -0.50
CA LEU A 59 -1.52 5.24 0.62
C LEU A 59 -0.86 4.61 1.86
N TRP A 60 -0.07 3.56 1.67
CA TRP A 60 0.59 2.87 2.77
C TRP A 60 1.58 3.78 3.49
N PHE A 61 2.47 4.47 2.78
CA PHE A 61 3.48 5.29 3.44
C PHE A 61 2.92 6.56 4.05
N GLU A 62 1.79 7.07 3.54
CA GLU A 62 1.14 8.26 4.08
C GLU A 62 0.22 7.94 5.27
N TYR A 63 -0.53 6.84 5.21
CA TYR A 63 -1.57 6.50 6.19
C TYR A 63 -1.32 5.21 6.98
N GLY A 64 -0.25 4.47 6.70
CA GLY A 64 0.05 3.18 7.33
C GLY A 64 0.44 3.25 8.80
N SER A 65 0.56 4.44 9.37
CA SER A 65 0.69 4.63 10.83
C SER A 65 -0.63 4.41 11.58
N TYR A 66 -1.77 4.59 10.91
CA TYR A 66 -3.09 4.35 11.48
C TYR A 66 -3.40 2.86 11.54
N SER A 67 -3.93 2.41 12.68
CA SER A 67 -4.13 0.98 12.97
C SER A 67 -4.97 0.25 11.91
N ASN A 68 -6.09 0.85 11.50
CA ASN A 68 -6.99 0.28 10.49
C ASN A 68 -6.30 0.12 9.12
N VAL A 69 -5.56 1.13 8.67
CA VAL A 69 -4.81 1.06 7.40
C VAL A 69 -3.66 0.06 7.52
N ASN A 70 -2.94 0.04 8.64
CA ASN A 70 -1.85 -0.90 8.89
C ASN A 70 -2.33 -2.36 8.81
N SER A 71 -3.45 -2.67 9.46
CA SER A 71 -4.09 -3.99 9.38
C SER A 71 -4.48 -4.36 7.95
N ALA A 72 -5.15 -3.46 7.23
CA ALA A 72 -5.54 -3.69 5.83
C ALA A 72 -4.34 -3.93 4.91
N ILE A 73 -3.22 -3.23 5.14
CA ILE A 73 -1.96 -3.46 4.40
C ILE A 73 -1.38 -4.84 4.73
N ALA A 74 -1.28 -5.18 6.00
CA ALA A 74 -0.72 -6.46 6.44
C ALA A 74 -1.51 -7.65 5.88
N GLU A 75 -2.85 -7.57 5.91
CA GLU A 75 -3.75 -8.60 5.36
C GLU A 75 -3.59 -8.74 3.83
N GLY A 76 -3.37 -7.63 3.13
CA GLY A 76 -3.29 -7.64 1.66
C GLY A 76 -2.00 -8.18 1.08
N PHE A 77 -0.89 -8.22 1.83
CA PHE A 77 0.41 -8.64 1.28
C PHE A 77 0.41 -10.03 0.66
N SER A 78 -0.23 -11.00 1.30
CA SER A 78 -0.29 -12.38 0.80
C SER A 78 -1.15 -12.55 -0.45
N SER A 79 -1.97 -11.54 -0.80
CA SER A 79 -2.83 -11.58 -1.99
C SER A 79 -2.10 -11.20 -3.28
N VAL A 80 -0.91 -10.61 -3.18
CA VAL A 80 -0.14 -10.11 -4.32
C VAL A 80 1.12 -10.95 -4.50
N SER A 81 1.38 -11.41 -5.73
CA SER A 81 2.59 -12.18 -6.04
C SER A 81 3.87 -11.39 -5.80
N ILE A 82 4.95 -12.08 -5.43
CA ILE A 82 6.25 -11.46 -5.16
C ILE A 82 6.78 -10.68 -6.37
N ASP A 83 6.54 -11.14 -7.60
CA ASP A 83 6.94 -10.44 -8.84
C ASP A 83 6.39 -9.01 -8.96
N ASN A 84 5.20 -8.75 -8.42
CA ASN A 84 4.62 -7.40 -8.40
C ASN A 84 5.39 -6.49 -7.44
N TRP A 85 5.89 -7.03 -6.32
CA TRP A 85 6.70 -6.29 -5.36
C TRP A 85 8.13 -6.06 -5.85
N LEU A 86 8.70 -7.00 -6.63
CA LEU A 86 10.04 -6.86 -7.22
C LEU A 86 10.21 -5.54 -7.99
N GLN A 87 9.18 -5.15 -8.73
CA GLN A 87 9.18 -3.92 -9.54
C GLN A 87 9.27 -2.63 -8.72
N VAL A 88 8.97 -2.69 -7.42
CA VAL A 88 8.92 -1.52 -6.53
C VAL A 88 9.85 -1.63 -5.31
N ILE A 89 10.80 -2.57 -5.32
CA ILE A 89 11.80 -2.73 -4.24
C ILE A 89 12.51 -1.41 -3.91
N PRO A 90 13.03 -0.63 -4.88
CA PRO A 90 13.75 0.60 -4.56
C PRO A 90 12.91 1.59 -3.75
N GLN A 91 11.61 1.70 -4.04
CA GLN A 91 10.67 2.57 -3.34
C GLN A 91 10.42 2.08 -1.90
N ILE A 92 10.38 0.76 -1.69
CA ILE A 92 10.21 0.15 -0.37
C ILE A 92 11.48 0.34 0.47
N ILE A 93 12.66 0.05 -0.08
CA ILE A 93 13.95 0.21 0.62
C ILE A 93 14.18 1.68 0.99
N ALA A 94 13.82 2.62 0.11
CA ALA A 94 13.89 4.06 0.39
C ALA A 94 13.01 4.50 1.58
N ARG A 95 12.17 3.62 2.12
CA ARG A 95 11.34 3.85 3.31
C ARG A 95 11.65 2.92 4.48
N ILE A 96 12.74 2.13 4.43
CA ILE A 96 13.09 1.16 5.49
C ILE A 96 13.20 1.79 6.90
N ASN A 97 13.63 3.05 6.96
CA ASN A 97 13.74 3.83 8.21
C ASN A 97 12.53 4.76 8.44
N ALA A 98 11.34 4.40 7.96
CA ALA A 98 10.12 5.18 8.17
C ALA A 98 9.91 5.50 9.67
N PRO A 99 9.37 6.68 10.05
CA PRO A 99 9.26 7.07 11.46
C PRO A 99 8.33 6.18 12.28
N SER A 100 7.26 5.66 11.67
CA SER A 100 6.32 4.74 12.33
C SER A 100 6.90 3.34 12.48
N SER A 101 6.94 2.82 13.71
CA SER A 101 7.40 1.46 14.01
C SER A 101 6.52 0.39 13.35
N ASN A 102 5.20 0.62 13.27
CA ASN A 102 4.28 -0.31 12.62
C ASN A 102 4.54 -0.40 11.11
N VAL A 103 4.83 0.73 10.47
CA VAL A 103 5.20 0.75 9.03
C VAL A 103 6.54 0.05 8.82
N ARG A 104 7.56 0.34 9.63
CA ARG A 104 8.87 -0.34 9.52
C ARG A 104 8.74 -1.86 9.65
N LYS A 105 7.95 -2.34 10.62
CA LYS A 105 7.73 -3.80 10.80
C LYS A 105 7.19 -4.44 9.53
N LEU A 106 6.17 -3.83 8.90
CA LEU A 106 5.60 -4.34 7.65
C LEU A 106 6.57 -4.25 6.47
N ILE A 107 7.40 -3.20 6.39
CA ILE A 107 8.46 -3.10 5.39
C ILE A 107 9.47 -4.24 5.56
N HIS A 108 9.98 -4.45 6.77
CA HIS A 108 10.92 -5.53 7.02
C HIS A 108 10.31 -6.91 6.75
N GLN A 109 9.05 -7.12 7.11
CA GLN A 109 8.32 -8.36 6.80
C GLN A 109 8.26 -8.59 5.28
N LEU A 110 7.82 -7.59 4.52
CA LEU A 110 7.71 -7.70 3.07
C LEU A 110 9.07 -7.95 2.40
N LEU A 111 10.11 -7.20 2.79
CA LEU A 111 11.46 -7.42 2.28
C LEU A 111 12.00 -8.81 2.66
N THR A 112 11.69 -9.30 3.86
CA THR A 112 12.09 -10.66 4.27
C THR A 112 11.45 -11.72 3.39
N GLU A 113 10.17 -11.59 3.06
CA GLU A 113 9.48 -12.54 2.17
C GLU A 113 10.01 -12.45 0.74
N ILE A 114 10.27 -11.25 0.23
CA ILE A 114 10.92 -11.05 -1.08
C ILE A 114 12.30 -11.72 -1.11
N GLY A 115 13.12 -11.52 -0.07
CA GLY A 115 14.48 -12.08 -0.01
C GLY A 115 14.53 -13.59 0.08
N LYS A 116 13.50 -14.24 0.64
CA LYS A 116 13.41 -15.71 0.68
C LYS A 116 13.19 -16.30 -0.72
N GLU A 117 12.33 -15.67 -1.53
CA GLU A 117 11.98 -16.13 -2.88
C GLU A 117 13.00 -15.66 -3.93
N HIS A 118 13.56 -14.46 -3.77
CA HIS A 118 14.52 -13.85 -4.70
C HIS A 118 15.73 -13.27 -3.95
N PRO A 119 16.68 -14.10 -3.49
CA PRO A 119 17.84 -13.63 -2.73
C PRO A 119 18.69 -12.60 -3.47
N GLN A 120 18.76 -12.65 -4.81
CA GLN A 120 19.51 -11.70 -5.64
C GLN A 120 18.88 -10.30 -5.74
N ALA A 121 17.63 -10.12 -5.28
CA ALA A 121 16.90 -8.86 -5.39
C ALA A 121 17.16 -7.90 -4.21
N LEU A 122 17.85 -8.37 -3.15
CA LEU A 122 18.18 -7.63 -1.92
C LEU A 122 19.67 -7.73 -1.59
#